data_AF-L7R3J1-F1
#
_entry.id   AF-L7R3J1-F1
#
_cell.length_a   1.000
_cell.length_b   1.000
_cell.length_c   1.000
_cell.angle_alpha   90.00
_cell.angle_beta   90.00
_cell.angle_gamma   90.00
#
_symmetry.space_group_name_H-M   'P 1'
#
loop_
_entity.id
_entity.type
_entity.pdbx_description
1 polymer ?
#
loop_
_entity_poly.entity_id
_entity_poly.type
_entity_poly.pdbx_seq_one_letter_code
_entity_poly.pdbx_strand_id
1 'polypeptide(L)'
;LGLFRAAVPSGASTGVHEALELRDNVKAEYHGKGVKTAVSNINDIIAPELLKANIDVTEQKKIDQLMLTLDGTENKSKLGANAILGVSLAVAKAGAAKKGVPLYRHLADLAGNKDIVLPTPAFNVINGGSHAGNKLAMQEFMILPTGASSFTEAMRMGTEVYHHLKKIIKEKFGLDSTAVGDEGGFAPNILNNKDALFLIQDAIAQAGYTGKIEIGMDVAASEFYKNNLYDLDFKNPASDPALHLTSDKLAELYLEFCKDFPMVSIEDPFDQDDWAAWTALTARTPIQIVGDDLTVTNPKRIATAVEKKACNCLLLKVNQIGSVTESIEAHLLAKQNGWGTMVSHRSGETEDTFIADLVVGLSTGQIKTGAPCRSERL
;
A
#
# COMPACT_ATOMS: atom_id res chain seq x y z
N LEU A 1 6.77 -32.36 3.00
CA LEU A 1 6.43 -30.94 3.20
C LEU A 1 5.11 -30.88 3.96
N GLY A 2 4.97 -29.95 4.91
CA GLY A 2 3.73 -29.81 5.70
C GLY A 2 2.63 -29.08 4.96
N LEU A 3 1.68 -28.49 5.70
CA LEU A 3 0.65 -27.61 5.16
C LEU A 3 1.14 -26.16 5.19
N PHE A 4 0.99 -25.44 4.07
CA PHE A 4 1.30 -24.02 3.94
C PHE A 4 0.05 -23.27 3.56
N ARG A 5 -0.19 -22.13 4.21
CA ARG A 5 -1.40 -21.33 4.04
C ARG A 5 -1.02 -19.91 3.66
N ALA A 6 -1.75 -19.35 2.71
CA ALA A 6 -1.74 -17.93 2.44
C ALA A 6 -3.17 -17.39 2.33
N ALA A 7 -3.35 -16.11 2.64
CA ALA A 7 -4.56 -15.34 2.39
C ALA A 7 -4.25 -14.18 1.44
N VAL A 8 -5.27 -13.69 0.73
CA VAL A 8 -5.14 -12.58 -0.22
C VAL A 8 -5.88 -11.36 0.33
N PRO A 9 -5.22 -10.18 0.40
CA PRO A 9 -5.85 -8.95 0.86
C PRO A 9 -6.73 -8.31 -0.22
N SER A 10 -7.57 -7.36 0.18
CA SER A 10 -8.49 -6.59 -0.69
C SER A 10 -8.31 -5.09 -0.48
N GLY A 11 -8.36 -4.30 -1.56
CA GLY A 11 -8.39 -2.83 -1.48
C GLY A 11 -9.79 -2.24 -1.32
N ALA A 12 -9.85 -0.97 -0.91
CA ALA A 12 -11.06 -0.13 -0.90
C ALA A 12 -11.00 0.92 -2.03
N SER A 13 -9.93 1.72 -2.07
CA SER A 13 -9.51 2.44 -3.28
C SER A 13 -8.72 1.48 -4.16
N THR A 14 -9.19 1.27 -5.39
CA THR A 14 -8.56 0.36 -6.36
C THR A 14 -8.32 1.11 -7.65
N GLY A 15 -7.06 1.28 -8.02
CA GLY A 15 -6.67 1.82 -9.31
C GLY A 15 -7.33 1.04 -10.46
N VAL A 16 -7.75 1.75 -11.50
CA VAL A 16 -8.55 1.13 -12.60
C VAL A 16 -7.74 0.15 -13.45
N HIS A 17 -6.42 0.11 -13.24
CA HIS A 17 -5.46 -0.73 -13.96
C HIS A 17 -4.97 -1.94 -13.15
N GLU A 18 -5.48 -2.16 -11.93
CA GLU A 18 -5.14 -3.34 -11.14
C GLU A 18 -5.54 -4.65 -11.85
N ALA A 19 -4.84 -5.74 -11.52
CA ALA A 19 -5.31 -7.08 -11.84
C ALA A 19 -6.68 -7.34 -11.16
N LEU A 20 -7.54 -8.09 -11.81
CA LEU A 20 -8.94 -8.24 -11.40
C LEU A 20 -9.06 -9.12 -10.15
N GLU A 21 -9.56 -8.55 -9.05
CA GLU A 21 -10.11 -9.33 -7.95
C GLU A 21 -11.47 -9.92 -8.38
N LEU A 22 -11.56 -11.25 -8.49
CA LEU A 22 -12.80 -11.90 -8.92
C LEU A 22 -13.79 -12.04 -7.76
N ARG A 23 -14.95 -11.39 -7.90
CA ARG A 23 -16.08 -11.44 -6.98
C ARG A 23 -17.29 -12.10 -7.64
N ASP A 24 -18.11 -12.80 -6.85
CA ASP A 24 -19.28 -13.54 -7.33
C ASP A 24 -20.42 -12.62 -7.79
N ASN A 25 -20.49 -11.38 -7.26
CA ASN A 25 -21.52 -10.38 -7.58
C ASN A 25 -22.98 -10.83 -7.33
N VAL A 26 -23.17 -11.85 -6.48
CA VAL A 26 -24.49 -12.31 -6.05
C VAL A 26 -24.99 -11.43 -4.90
N LYS A 27 -25.84 -10.42 -5.19
CA LYS A 27 -26.29 -9.42 -4.21
C LYS A 27 -26.86 -10.00 -2.90
N ALA A 28 -27.52 -11.16 -2.98
CA ALA A 28 -28.12 -11.83 -1.84
C ALA A 28 -27.10 -12.48 -0.89
N GLU A 29 -25.84 -12.66 -1.31
CA GLU A 29 -24.78 -13.30 -0.54
C GLU A 29 -23.62 -12.34 -0.30
N TYR A 30 -23.19 -12.15 0.95
CA TYR A 30 -22.05 -11.29 1.30
C TYR A 30 -22.10 -9.89 0.65
N HIS A 31 -23.31 -9.34 0.43
CA HIS A 31 -23.51 -8.07 -0.29
C HIS A 31 -22.90 -8.04 -1.71
N GLY A 32 -22.84 -9.18 -2.40
CA GLY A 32 -22.21 -9.33 -3.71
C GLY A 32 -20.69 -9.57 -3.67
N LYS A 33 -20.07 -9.60 -2.48
CA LYS A 33 -18.61 -9.70 -2.30
C LYS A 33 -18.10 -11.12 -2.08
N GLY A 34 -18.91 -12.14 -2.39
CA GLY A 34 -18.48 -13.54 -2.35
C GLY A 34 -17.28 -13.81 -3.27
N VAL A 35 -16.51 -14.86 -2.95
CA VAL A 35 -15.31 -15.29 -3.71
C VAL A 35 -15.37 -16.78 -4.07
N LYS A 36 -16.56 -17.38 -4.10
CA LYS A 36 -16.74 -18.82 -4.37
C LYS A 36 -16.21 -19.19 -5.75
N THR A 37 -16.38 -18.33 -6.75
CA THR A 37 -15.85 -18.57 -8.10
C THR A 37 -14.31 -18.59 -8.09
N ALA A 38 -13.65 -17.64 -7.42
CA ALA A 38 -12.19 -17.65 -7.30
C ALA A 38 -11.67 -18.90 -6.56
N VAL A 39 -12.36 -19.33 -5.50
CA VAL A 39 -12.04 -20.57 -4.76
C VAL A 39 -12.23 -21.81 -5.63
N SER A 40 -13.31 -21.87 -6.42
CA SER A 40 -13.54 -22.96 -7.39
C SER A 40 -12.46 -22.98 -8.48
N ASN A 41 -12.04 -21.82 -9.00
CA ASN A 41 -10.93 -21.74 -9.94
C ASN A 41 -9.62 -22.33 -9.37
N ILE A 42 -9.34 -22.12 -8.08
CA ILE A 42 -8.20 -22.76 -7.40
C ILE A 42 -8.39 -24.29 -7.40
N ASN A 43 -9.51 -24.76 -6.86
CA ASN A 43 -9.73 -26.19 -6.58
C ASN A 43 -9.89 -27.03 -7.85
N ASP A 44 -10.60 -26.51 -8.83
CA ASP A 44 -11.08 -27.26 -9.99
C ASP A 44 -10.21 -27.05 -11.23
N ILE A 45 -9.40 -25.99 -11.27
CA ILE A 45 -8.57 -25.63 -12.44
C ILE A 45 -7.09 -25.54 -12.09
N ILE A 46 -6.71 -24.65 -11.16
CA ILE A 46 -5.28 -24.42 -10.84
C ILE A 46 -4.64 -25.64 -10.18
N ALA A 47 -5.28 -26.20 -9.16
CA ALA A 47 -4.71 -27.30 -8.39
C ALA A 47 -4.45 -28.57 -9.24
N PRO A 48 -5.39 -29.06 -10.08
CA PRO A 48 -5.13 -30.20 -10.96
C PRO A 48 -3.96 -29.97 -11.92
N GLU A 49 -3.85 -28.78 -12.52
CA GLU A 49 -2.78 -28.47 -13.47
C GLU A 49 -1.41 -28.32 -12.79
N LEU A 50 -1.35 -27.72 -11.59
CA LEU A 50 -0.11 -27.66 -10.81
C LEU A 50 0.38 -29.05 -10.38
N LEU A 51 -0.52 -29.90 -9.90
CA LEU A 51 -0.20 -31.26 -9.49
C LEU A 51 0.29 -32.11 -10.68
N LYS A 52 -0.37 -31.96 -11.85
CA LYS A 52 0.02 -32.63 -13.09
C LYS A 52 1.38 -32.16 -13.61
N ALA A 53 1.66 -30.86 -13.52
CA ALA A 53 2.93 -30.29 -13.95
C ALA A 53 4.11 -30.76 -13.08
N ASN A 54 3.84 -31.13 -11.81
CA ASN A 54 4.83 -31.65 -10.85
C ASN A 54 6.10 -30.79 -10.78
N ILE A 55 5.93 -29.47 -10.79
CA ILE A 55 7.01 -28.50 -10.72
C ILE A 55 7.51 -28.43 -9.27
N ASP A 56 8.82 -28.33 -9.10
CA ASP A 56 9.41 -28.15 -7.77
C ASP A 56 8.90 -26.85 -7.13
N VAL A 57 8.41 -26.92 -5.89
CA VAL A 57 7.87 -25.76 -5.17
C VAL A 57 8.90 -24.64 -4.94
N THR A 58 10.21 -24.91 -5.09
CA THR A 58 11.23 -23.85 -5.07
C THR A 58 11.34 -23.06 -6.39
N GLU A 59 10.68 -23.51 -7.45
CA GLU A 59 10.70 -22.91 -8.78
C GLU A 59 9.52 -21.92 -8.94
N GLN A 60 9.46 -20.91 -8.06
CA GLN A 60 8.39 -19.91 -7.98
C GLN A 60 8.03 -19.35 -9.37
N LYS A 61 9.03 -18.95 -10.15
CA LYS A 61 8.85 -18.39 -11.49
C LYS A 61 8.14 -19.34 -12.45
N LYS A 62 8.45 -20.64 -12.42
CA LYS A 62 7.81 -21.64 -13.28
C LYS A 62 6.36 -21.87 -12.88
N ILE A 63 6.08 -21.90 -11.58
CA ILE A 63 4.73 -22.09 -11.03
C ILE A 63 3.85 -20.88 -11.34
N ASP A 64 4.35 -19.67 -11.08
CA ASP A 64 3.63 -18.43 -11.42
C ASP A 64 3.38 -18.35 -12.92
N GLN A 65 4.40 -18.61 -13.76
CA GLN A 65 4.23 -18.60 -15.22
C GLN A 65 3.18 -19.60 -15.71
N LEU A 66 3.10 -20.79 -15.12
CA LEU A 66 2.07 -21.79 -15.44
C LEU A 66 0.67 -21.24 -15.11
N MET A 67 0.47 -20.64 -13.95
CA MET A 67 -0.82 -20.05 -13.56
C MET A 67 -1.20 -18.86 -14.45
N LEU A 68 -0.23 -18.01 -14.81
CA LEU A 68 -0.43 -16.89 -15.73
C LEU A 68 -0.82 -17.37 -17.13
N THR A 69 -0.19 -18.45 -17.63
CA THR A 69 -0.55 -19.04 -18.92
C THR A 69 -1.92 -19.72 -18.89
N LEU A 70 -2.29 -20.36 -17.76
CA LEU A 70 -3.59 -20.99 -17.56
C LEU A 70 -4.75 -19.97 -17.56
N ASP A 71 -4.51 -18.81 -16.95
CA ASP A 71 -5.41 -17.67 -17.03
C ASP A 71 -5.45 -17.08 -18.46
N GLY A 72 -4.29 -16.72 -19.00
CA GLY A 72 -4.14 -16.27 -20.38
C GLY A 72 -4.68 -14.86 -20.68
N THR A 73 -5.06 -14.08 -19.66
CA THR A 73 -5.53 -12.70 -19.81
C THR A 73 -4.52 -11.71 -19.23
N GLU A 74 -4.53 -10.46 -19.72
CA GLU A 74 -3.58 -9.43 -19.26
C GLU A 74 -3.80 -9.04 -17.79
N ASN A 75 -5.05 -8.98 -17.35
CA ASN A 75 -5.44 -8.54 -16.01
C ASN A 75 -5.92 -9.69 -15.11
N LYS A 76 -5.59 -10.94 -15.44
CA LYS A 76 -5.96 -12.13 -14.64
C LYS A 76 -7.47 -12.31 -14.46
N SER A 77 -8.27 -11.85 -15.42
CA SER A 77 -9.73 -11.78 -15.32
C SER A 77 -10.44 -13.12 -15.50
N LYS A 78 -9.77 -14.15 -16.03
CA LYS A 78 -10.38 -15.46 -16.22
C LYS A 78 -10.43 -16.27 -14.93
N LEU A 79 -9.30 -16.34 -14.21
CA LEU A 79 -9.19 -17.09 -12.96
C LEU A 79 -9.39 -16.18 -11.72
N GLY A 80 -9.10 -14.89 -11.86
CA GLY A 80 -9.02 -13.93 -10.77
C GLY A 80 -7.61 -13.82 -10.22
N ALA A 81 -7.13 -12.59 -10.06
CA ALA A 81 -5.84 -12.30 -9.42
C ALA A 81 -5.78 -12.84 -7.98
N ASN A 82 -6.91 -12.82 -7.28
CA ASN A 82 -7.06 -13.40 -5.94
C ASN A 82 -6.95 -14.93 -5.92
N ALA A 83 -7.33 -15.63 -6.99
CA ALA A 83 -7.10 -17.07 -7.10
C ALA A 83 -5.62 -17.40 -7.30
N ILE A 84 -4.97 -16.72 -8.25
CA ILE A 84 -3.56 -16.93 -8.62
C ILE A 84 -2.65 -16.55 -7.45
N LEU A 85 -2.86 -15.38 -6.84
CA LEU A 85 -2.00 -14.88 -5.78
C LEU A 85 -2.02 -15.80 -4.56
N GLY A 86 -3.19 -16.30 -4.15
CA GLY A 86 -3.30 -17.19 -2.98
C GLY A 86 -2.41 -18.43 -3.11
N VAL A 87 -2.37 -19.01 -4.31
CA VAL A 87 -1.51 -20.16 -4.62
C VAL A 87 -0.04 -19.73 -4.71
N SER A 88 0.26 -18.60 -5.38
CA SER A 88 1.60 -18.04 -5.52
C SER A 88 2.30 -17.81 -4.17
N LEU A 89 1.58 -17.23 -3.20
CA LEU A 89 2.07 -16.97 -1.84
C LEU A 89 2.29 -18.28 -1.05
N ALA A 90 1.36 -19.23 -1.15
CA ALA A 90 1.47 -20.53 -0.47
C ALA A 90 2.65 -21.34 -1.00
N VAL A 91 2.92 -21.26 -2.30
CA VAL A 91 4.09 -21.87 -2.97
C VAL A 91 5.39 -21.27 -2.43
N ALA A 92 5.49 -19.95 -2.29
CA ALA A 92 6.69 -19.32 -1.72
C ALA A 92 6.95 -19.79 -0.27
N LYS A 93 5.90 -19.91 0.55
CA LYS A 93 6.00 -20.45 1.93
C LYS A 93 6.48 -21.91 1.93
N ALA A 94 5.94 -22.74 1.04
CA ALA A 94 6.36 -24.12 0.87
C ALA A 94 7.79 -24.25 0.32
N GLY A 95 8.20 -23.36 -0.58
CA GLY A 95 9.55 -23.23 -1.14
C GLY A 95 10.59 -22.92 -0.06
N ALA A 96 10.29 -21.98 0.83
CA ALA A 96 11.14 -21.65 1.98
C ALA A 96 11.35 -22.86 2.90
N ALA A 97 10.25 -23.54 3.26
CA ALA A 97 10.32 -24.72 4.11
C ALA A 97 11.06 -25.90 3.45
N LYS A 98 10.92 -26.09 2.13
CA LYS A 98 11.68 -27.10 1.39
C LYS A 98 13.18 -26.83 1.41
N LYS A 99 13.58 -25.56 1.34
CA LYS A 99 14.98 -25.14 1.46
C LYS A 99 15.51 -25.14 2.90
N GLY A 100 14.64 -25.30 3.90
CA GLY A 100 15.02 -25.23 5.31
C GLY A 100 15.44 -23.81 5.76
N VAL A 101 14.89 -22.77 5.13
CA VAL A 101 15.20 -21.36 5.45
C VAL A 101 13.93 -20.58 5.82
N PRO A 102 14.05 -19.46 6.56
CA PRO A 102 12.94 -18.53 6.77
C PRO A 102 12.39 -17.97 5.45
N LEU A 103 11.13 -17.53 5.43
CA LEU A 103 10.47 -17.02 4.22
C LEU A 103 11.19 -15.78 3.65
N TYR A 104 11.57 -14.81 4.47
CA TYR A 104 12.32 -13.63 4.01
C TYR A 104 13.61 -14.00 3.28
N ARG A 105 14.29 -15.08 3.72
CA ARG A 105 15.54 -15.55 3.10
C ARG A 105 15.26 -16.20 1.76
N HIS A 106 14.18 -16.98 1.66
CA HIS A 106 13.72 -17.53 0.38
C HIS A 106 13.35 -16.42 -0.62
N LEU A 107 12.62 -15.41 -0.18
CA LEU A 107 12.23 -14.26 -1.00
C LEU A 107 13.45 -13.43 -1.43
N ALA A 108 14.44 -13.25 -0.54
CA ALA A 108 15.70 -12.61 -0.89
C ALA A 108 16.47 -13.40 -1.95
N ASP A 109 16.49 -14.74 -1.89
CA ASP A 109 17.11 -15.57 -2.92
C ASP A 109 16.39 -15.42 -4.28
N LEU A 110 15.04 -15.38 -4.28
CA LEU A 110 14.25 -15.17 -5.49
C LEU A 110 14.50 -13.78 -6.11
N ALA A 111 14.72 -12.76 -5.27
CA ALA A 111 15.02 -11.39 -5.70
C ALA A 111 16.52 -11.15 -5.99
N GLY A 112 17.39 -12.13 -5.73
CA GLY A 112 18.84 -11.99 -5.91
C GLY A 112 19.54 -11.11 -4.87
N ASN A 113 18.92 -10.84 -3.72
CA ASN A 113 19.50 -10.05 -2.63
C ASN A 113 20.35 -10.93 -1.72
N LYS A 114 21.61 -10.55 -1.49
CA LYS A 114 22.50 -11.28 -0.56
C LYS A 114 22.29 -10.80 0.87
N ASP A 115 22.44 -9.50 1.07
CA ASP A 115 22.23 -8.83 2.34
C ASP A 115 20.76 -8.42 2.49
N ILE A 116 20.28 -8.36 3.73
CA ILE A 116 18.92 -7.95 4.06
C ILE A 116 18.91 -6.70 4.94
N VAL A 117 17.81 -5.95 4.85
CA VAL A 117 17.60 -4.72 5.62
C VAL A 117 16.21 -4.78 6.25
N LEU A 118 16.11 -4.41 7.53
CA LEU A 118 14.83 -4.18 8.19
C LEU A 118 14.26 -2.82 7.78
N PRO A 119 12.95 -2.70 7.52
CA PRO A 119 12.36 -1.48 7.00
C PRO A 119 12.13 -0.43 8.10
N THR A 120 12.06 0.84 7.70
CA THR A 120 11.34 1.85 8.48
C THR A 120 9.82 1.63 8.29
N PRO A 121 9.05 1.43 9.37
CA PRO A 121 7.60 1.37 9.27
C PRO A 121 6.99 2.76 9.07
N ALA A 122 6.10 2.89 8.09
CA ALA A 122 5.23 4.03 7.89
C ALA A 122 3.87 3.73 8.51
N PHE A 123 3.62 4.29 9.70
CA PHE A 123 2.40 4.03 10.45
C PHE A 123 1.31 5.01 10.07
N ASN A 124 0.22 4.53 9.49
CA ASN A 124 -0.95 5.36 9.18
C ASN A 124 -1.73 5.71 10.45
N VAL A 125 -1.50 6.89 11.03
CA VAL A 125 -2.01 7.26 12.36
C VAL A 125 -3.27 8.13 12.34
N ILE A 126 -3.58 8.77 11.21
CA ILE A 126 -4.86 9.46 10.97
C ILE A 126 -5.38 9.01 9.60
N ASN A 127 -6.62 8.50 9.59
CA ASN A 127 -7.35 8.13 8.38
C ASN A 127 -8.28 9.25 7.90
N GLY A 128 -8.26 9.51 6.60
CA GLY A 128 -9.21 10.33 5.88
C GLY A 128 -9.69 9.59 4.63
N GLY A 129 -9.99 10.35 3.56
CA GLY A 129 -10.38 9.81 2.25
C GLY A 129 -11.50 8.78 2.35
N SER A 130 -11.35 7.69 1.59
CA SER A 130 -12.28 6.56 1.55
C SER A 130 -12.15 5.59 2.73
N HIS A 131 -11.11 5.74 3.57
CA HIS A 131 -10.84 4.88 4.73
C HIS A 131 -11.52 5.36 6.04
N ALA A 132 -12.18 6.51 6.02
CA ALA A 132 -12.80 7.10 7.20
C ALA A 132 -14.08 7.91 6.89
N GLY A 133 -15.08 7.74 7.76
CA GLY A 133 -16.32 8.51 7.76
C GLY A 133 -16.19 9.94 8.30
N ASN A 134 -15.14 10.67 7.92
CA ASN A 134 -14.91 12.08 8.26
C ASN A 134 -14.93 12.96 7.00
N LYS A 135 -14.58 14.25 7.11
CA LYS A 135 -14.52 15.17 5.95
C LYS A 135 -13.13 15.26 5.29
N LEU A 136 -12.10 14.73 5.93
CA LEU A 136 -10.72 14.83 5.49
C LEU A 136 -10.56 14.17 4.11
N ALA A 137 -10.09 14.91 3.10
CA ALA A 137 -10.00 14.37 1.74
C ALA A 137 -8.82 13.43 1.54
N MET A 138 -7.65 13.77 2.07
CA MET A 138 -6.44 12.95 1.91
C MET A 138 -6.57 11.68 2.77
N GLN A 139 -6.13 10.55 2.22
CA GLN A 139 -6.48 9.23 2.75
C GLN A 139 -5.69 8.85 4.00
N GLU A 140 -4.41 9.16 4.04
CA GLU A 140 -3.52 8.71 5.11
C GLU A 140 -2.48 9.74 5.51
N PHE A 141 -2.27 9.81 6.82
CA PHE A 141 -1.23 10.63 7.42
C PHE A 141 -0.35 9.73 8.28
N MET A 142 0.85 9.50 7.79
CA MET A 142 1.76 8.50 8.32
C MET A 142 2.90 9.13 9.12
N ILE A 143 3.35 8.43 10.16
CA ILE A 143 4.61 8.74 10.84
C ILE A 143 5.67 7.70 10.50
N LEU A 144 6.90 8.16 10.28
CA LEU A 144 8.05 7.34 9.91
C LEU A 144 9.18 7.57 10.92
N PRO A 145 9.44 6.63 11.84
CA PRO A 145 10.52 6.75 12.83
C PRO A 145 11.93 6.54 12.22
N THR A 146 12.34 7.40 11.30
CA THR A 146 13.62 7.32 10.57
C THR A 146 14.85 7.54 11.46
N GLY A 147 14.69 8.20 12.62
CA GLY A 147 15.74 8.39 13.63
C GLY A 147 15.93 7.24 14.60
N ALA A 148 15.21 6.12 14.45
CA ALA A 148 15.36 4.93 15.28
C ALA A 148 16.60 4.11 14.89
N SER A 149 17.26 3.50 15.88
CA SER A 149 18.45 2.65 15.70
C SER A 149 18.14 1.19 15.38
N SER A 150 16.87 0.78 15.50
CA SER A 150 16.40 -0.57 15.22
C SER A 150 14.90 -0.59 14.91
N PHE A 151 14.41 -1.64 14.27
CA PHE A 151 12.98 -1.82 14.05
C PHE A 151 12.18 -1.85 15.36
N THR A 152 12.71 -2.50 16.40
CA THR A 152 12.08 -2.52 17.74
C THR A 152 11.94 -1.11 18.32
N GLU A 153 12.96 -0.26 18.18
CA GLU A 153 12.87 1.13 18.62
C GLU A 153 11.88 1.92 17.76
N ALA A 154 11.85 1.70 16.44
CA ALA A 154 10.87 2.33 15.54
C ALA A 154 9.43 1.98 15.92
N MET A 155 9.14 0.71 16.21
CA MET A 155 7.82 0.26 16.68
C MET A 155 7.41 0.92 18.00
N ARG A 156 8.36 1.07 18.93
CA ARG A 156 8.12 1.77 20.21
C ARG A 156 7.80 3.25 19.98
N MET A 157 8.62 3.94 19.18
CA MET A 157 8.42 5.34 18.82
C MET A 157 7.04 5.56 18.18
N GLY A 158 6.68 4.74 17.17
CA GLY A 158 5.38 4.81 16.50
C GLY A 158 4.20 4.60 17.45
N THR A 159 4.27 3.56 18.29
CA THR A 159 3.22 3.24 19.28
C THR A 159 3.04 4.36 20.31
N GLU A 160 4.12 4.90 20.86
CA GLU A 160 4.06 5.99 21.83
C GLU A 160 3.45 7.25 21.22
N VAL A 161 3.86 7.65 20.01
CA VAL A 161 3.24 8.78 19.29
C VAL A 161 1.77 8.54 19.03
N TYR A 162 1.39 7.33 18.58
CA TYR A 162 -0.02 6.98 18.33
C TYR A 162 -0.88 7.12 19.60
N HIS A 163 -0.39 6.70 20.76
CA HIS A 163 -1.11 6.89 22.03
C HIS A 163 -1.20 8.36 22.47
N HIS A 164 -0.14 9.15 22.27
CA HIS A 164 -0.20 10.60 22.50
C HIS A 164 -1.20 11.28 21.56
N LEU A 165 -1.21 10.90 20.29
CA LEU A 165 -2.16 11.40 19.31
C LEU A 165 -3.61 11.09 19.71
N LYS A 166 -3.88 9.87 20.20
CA LYS A 166 -5.20 9.50 20.75
C LYS A 166 -5.67 10.46 21.83
N LYS A 167 -4.77 10.79 22.77
CA LYS A 167 -5.06 11.70 23.88
C LYS A 167 -5.36 13.11 23.37
N ILE A 168 -4.54 13.63 22.47
CA ILE A 168 -4.72 14.96 21.86
C ILE A 168 -6.06 15.04 21.12
N ILE A 169 -6.38 14.03 20.31
CA ILE A 169 -7.65 13.98 19.57
C ILE A 169 -8.83 13.92 20.54
N LYS A 170 -8.74 13.11 21.59
CA LYS A 170 -9.79 13.02 22.63
C LYS A 170 -10.03 14.36 23.30
N GLU A 171 -8.97 15.09 23.63
CA GLU A 171 -9.04 16.38 24.31
C GLU A 171 -9.62 17.48 23.40
N LYS A 172 -9.22 17.51 22.12
CA LYS A 172 -9.65 18.53 21.15
C LYS A 172 -11.04 18.26 20.56
N PHE A 173 -11.38 17.00 20.27
CA PHE A 173 -12.57 16.62 19.49
C PHE A 173 -13.50 15.62 20.18
N GLY A 174 -13.23 15.27 21.43
CA GLY A 174 -14.04 14.35 22.22
C GLY A 174 -13.72 12.86 21.99
N LEU A 175 -14.31 12.00 22.83
CA LEU A 175 -14.06 10.56 22.85
C LEU A 175 -14.39 9.89 21.51
N ASP A 176 -15.49 10.27 20.88
CA ASP A 176 -15.98 9.63 19.65
C ASP A 176 -15.01 9.80 18.47
N SER A 177 -14.24 10.90 18.48
CA SER A 177 -13.19 11.18 17.48
C SER A 177 -11.96 10.28 17.62
N THR A 178 -11.89 9.41 18.64
CA THR A 178 -10.81 8.42 18.83
C THR A 178 -11.17 7.03 18.31
N ALA A 179 -12.31 6.88 17.64
CA ALA A 179 -12.57 5.71 16.81
C ALA A 179 -11.53 5.62 15.68
N VAL A 180 -11.30 4.41 15.21
CA VAL A 180 -10.28 4.12 14.19
C VAL A 180 -10.93 3.79 12.85
N GLY A 181 -10.26 4.14 11.75
CA GLY A 181 -10.64 3.74 10.41
C GLY A 181 -10.27 2.30 10.08
N ASP A 182 -10.32 1.96 8.79
CA ASP A 182 -10.04 0.60 8.30
C ASP A 182 -8.62 0.11 8.65
N GLU A 183 -7.66 1.03 8.73
CA GLU A 183 -6.23 0.74 8.92
C GLU A 183 -5.72 1.06 10.34
N GLY A 184 -6.63 1.34 11.26
CA GLY A 184 -6.30 1.57 12.68
C GLY A 184 -5.90 3.01 13.03
N GLY A 185 -5.73 3.91 12.05
CA GLY A 185 -5.54 5.34 12.28
C GLY A 185 -6.80 5.99 12.84
N PHE A 186 -6.67 7.09 13.57
CA PHE A 186 -7.83 7.82 14.10
C PHE A 186 -8.58 8.53 12.98
N ALA A 187 -9.90 8.65 13.13
CA ALA A 187 -10.76 9.32 12.15
C ALA A 187 -11.45 10.58 12.74
N PRO A 188 -10.69 11.60 13.20
CA PRO A 188 -11.29 12.82 13.72
C PRO A 188 -12.06 13.56 12.63
N ASN A 189 -13.11 14.28 13.01
CA ASN A 189 -13.92 15.06 12.06
C ASN A 189 -13.25 16.41 11.73
N ILE A 190 -12.12 16.33 11.04
CA ILE A 190 -11.36 17.48 10.52
C ILE A 190 -11.59 17.62 9.02
N LEU A 191 -11.65 18.86 8.53
CA LEU A 191 -11.80 19.17 7.11
C LEU A 191 -10.46 19.55 6.47
N ASN A 192 -9.66 20.37 7.15
CA ASN A 192 -8.39 20.83 6.61
C ASN A 192 -7.28 19.79 6.84
N ASN A 193 -6.64 19.34 5.76
CA ASN A 193 -5.52 18.40 5.82
C ASN A 193 -4.34 18.92 6.66
N LYS A 194 -4.13 20.24 6.71
CA LYS A 194 -3.09 20.85 7.53
C LYS A 194 -3.32 20.66 9.03
N ASP A 195 -4.57 20.61 9.48
CA ASP A 195 -4.91 20.37 10.89
C ASP A 195 -4.49 18.95 11.32
N ALA A 196 -4.61 17.96 10.44
CA ALA A 196 -4.12 16.60 10.69
C ALA A 196 -2.61 16.58 10.94
N LEU A 197 -1.85 17.31 10.13
CA LEU A 197 -0.39 17.42 10.24
C LEU A 197 0.04 18.11 11.54
N PHE A 198 -0.67 19.16 11.96
CA PHE A 198 -0.42 19.79 13.27
C PHE A 198 -0.71 18.85 14.44
N LEU A 199 -1.78 18.04 14.39
CA LEU A 199 -2.06 17.05 15.43
C LEU A 199 -0.93 16.01 15.54
N ILE A 200 -0.39 15.56 14.41
CA ILE A 200 0.73 14.61 14.37
C ILE A 200 2.00 15.27 14.91
N GLN A 201 2.30 16.51 14.51
CA GLN A 201 3.46 17.24 15.02
C GLN A 201 3.38 17.46 16.53
N ASP A 202 2.21 17.84 17.05
CA ASP A 202 1.94 17.95 18.50
C ASP A 202 2.19 16.61 19.20
N ALA A 203 1.72 15.50 18.62
CA ALA A 203 1.89 14.15 19.18
C ALA A 203 3.36 13.71 19.20
N ILE A 204 4.11 13.95 18.12
CA ILE A 204 5.55 13.67 18.03
C ILE A 204 6.31 14.47 19.10
N ALA A 205 5.97 15.75 19.27
CA ALA A 205 6.60 16.62 20.26
C ALA A 205 6.29 16.16 21.70
N GLN A 206 5.03 15.84 22.01
CA GLN A 206 4.64 15.35 23.33
C GLN A 206 5.25 13.99 23.68
N ALA A 207 5.48 13.13 22.69
CA ALA A 207 6.17 11.86 22.86
C ALA A 207 7.70 12.00 22.98
N GLY A 208 8.25 13.20 22.77
CA GLY A 208 9.69 13.47 22.88
C GLY A 208 10.53 13.01 21.68
N TYR A 209 9.92 12.88 20.50
CA TYR A 209 10.57 12.36 19.29
C TYR A 209 10.75 13.38 18.16
N THR A 210 10.65 14.68 18.45
CA THR A 210 10.96 15.74 17.48
C THR A 210 12.34 15.54 16.84
N GLY A 211 12.40 15.57 15.51
CA GLY A 211 13.62 15.34 14.75
C GLY A 211 14.05 13.87 14.62
N LYS A 212 13.26 12.92 15.16
CA LYS A 212 13.48 11.47 15.01
C LYS A 212 12.36 10.76 14.23
N ILE A 213 11.23 11.45 14.06
CA ILE A 213 10.07 10.96 13.33
C ILE A 213 9.72 11.98 12.26
N GLU A 214 9.62 11.49 11.04
CA GLU A 214 9.20 12.24 9.85
C GLU A 214 7.75 11.88 9.50
N ILE A 215 7.17 12.61 8.55
CA ILE A 215 5.79 12.43 8.12
C ILE A 215 5.77 11.99 6.66
N GLY A 216 4.87 11.06 6.35
CA GLY A 216 4.50 10.68 5.00
C GLY A 216 3.00 10.81 4.81
N MET A 217 2.54 10.91 3.57
CA MET A 217 1.12 10.97 3.25
C MET A 217 0.80 10.04 2.10
N ASP A 218 -0.39 9.44 2.15
CA ASP A 218 -1.10 8.96 0.96
C ASP A 218 -2.30 9.86 0.74
N VAL A 219 -2.27 10.54 -0.40
CA VAL A 219 -3.32 11.47 -0.78
C VAL A 219 -4.48 10.71 -1.43
N ALA A 220 -4.21 9.65 -2.19
CA ALA A 220 -5.17 8.94 -3.03
C ALA A 220 -6.00 9.88 -3.92
N ALA A 221 -5.32 10.79 -4.65
CA ALA A 221 -5.98 11.90 -5.33
C ALA A 221 -6.97 11.49 -6.43
N SER A 222 -6.83 10.29 -7.00
CA SER A 222 -7.79 9.70 -7.94
C SER A 222 -9.22 9.66 -7.38
N GLU A 223 -9.38 9.47 -6.06
CA GLU A 223 -10.68 9.36 -5.39
C GLU A 223 -11.49 10.67 -5.40
N PHE A 224 -10.80 11.80 -5.55
CA PHE A 224 -11.40 13.13 -5.58
C PHE A 224 -11.05 13.92 -6.83
N TYR A 225 -10.55 13.26 -7.86
CA TYR A 225 -10.34 13.84 -9.17
C TYR A 225 -11.65 13.88 -9.96
N LYS A 226 -12.04 15.07 -10.42
CA LYS A 226 -13.30 15.29 -11.14
C LYS A 226 -13.13 16.40 -12.15
N ASN A 227 -13.47 16.11 -13.41
CA ASN A 227 -13.45 17.09 -14.50
C ASN A 227 -12.10 17.84 -14.66
N ASN A 228 -10.97 17.12 -14.54
CA ASN A 228 -9.62 17.69 -14.55
C ASN A 228 -9.28 18.65 -13.40
N LEU A 229 -10.02 18.56 -12.30
CA LEU A 229 -9.80 19.31 -11.06
C LEU A 229 -9.86 18.34 -9.87
N TYR A 230 -9.46 18.82 -8.70
CA TYR A 230 -9.40 18.04 -7.45
C TYR A 230 -10.33 18.64 -6.38
N ASP A 231 -11.26 17.82 -5.91
CA ASP A 231 -12.30 18.21 -4.93
C ASP A 231 -11.89 17.82 -3.50
N LEU A 232 -11.27 18.74 -2.76
CA LEU A 232 -10.87 18.48 -1.36
C LEU A 232 -12.06 18.40 -0.36
N ASP A 233 -13.31 18.45 -0.84
CA ASP A 233 -14.53 18.19 -0.06
C ASP A 233 -15.41 17.12 -0.74
N PHE A 234 -14.82 16.19 -1.50
CA PHE A 234 -15.55 15.21 -2.33
C PHE A 234 -16.58 14.34 -1.58
N LYS A 235 -16.42 14.20 -0.27
CA LYS A 235 -17.37 13.49 0.61
C LYS A 235 -18.63 14.29 0.92
N ASN A 236 -18.65 15.58 0.59
CA ASN A 236 -19.82 16.44 0.67
C ASN A 236 -20.59 16.39 -0.66
N PRO A 237 -21.83 15.85 -0.68
CA PRO A 237 -22.67 15.85 -1.88
C PRO A 237 -22.97 17.24 -2.45
N ALA A 238 -22.77 18.29 -1.64
CA ALA A 238 -22.92 19.69 -2.00
C ALA A 238 -21.58 20.44 -2.12
N SER A 239 -20.47 19.73 -2.41
CA SER A 239 -19.17 20.36 -2.69
C SER A 239 -19.30 21.42 -3.79
N ASP A 240 -18.70 22.59 -3.57
CA ASP A 240 -18.72 23.72 -4.49
C ASP A 240 -17.63 23.57 -5.57
N PRO A 241 -17.99 23.41 -6.85
CA PRO A 241 -17.02 23.29 -7.93
C PRO A 241 -16.07 24.49 -8.08
N ALA A 242 -16.44 25.68 -7.56
CA ALA A 242 -15.57 26.84 -7.57
C ALA A 242 -14.36 26.71 -6.63
N LEU A 243 -14.41 25.79 -5.66
CA LEU A 243 -13.34 25.50 -4.71
C LEU A 243 -12.43 24.35 -5.18
N HIS A 244 -12.77 23.67 -6.27
CA HIS A 244 -11.94 22.60 -6.82
C HIS A 244 -10.59 23.14 -7.31
N LEU A 245 -9.53 22.39 -7.04
CA LEU A 245 -8.16 22.81 -7.34
C LEU A 245 -7.70 22.30 -8.69
N THR A 246 -6.91 23.11 -9.39
CA THR A 246 -6.10 22.61 -10.51
C THR A 246 -4.92 21.82 -9.97
N SER A 247 -4.30 20.97 -10.81
CA SER A 247 -3.10 20.22 -10.42
C SER A 247 -1.99 21.13 -9.91
N ASP A 248 -1.78 22.30 -10.53
CA ASP A 248 -0.78 23.28 -10.06
C ASP A 248 -1.09 23.81 -8.65
N LYS A 249 -2.34 24.17 -8.36
CA LYS A 249 -2.73 24.66 -7.02
C LYS A 249 -2.58 23.57 -5.96
N LEU A 250 -2.90 22.33 -6.32
CA LEU A 250 -2.72 21.18 -5.45
C LEU A 250 -1.23 20.89 -5.21
N ALA A 251 -0.38 21.04 -6.24
CA ALA A 251 1.08 20.95 -6.10
C ALA A 251 1.63 22.02 -5.14
N GLU A 252 1.18 23.27 -5.23
CA GLU A 252 1.59 24.32 -4.29
C GLU A 252 1.23 23.97 -2.84
N LEU A 253 0.05 23.38 -2.62
CA LEU A 253 -0.38 22.93 -1.29
C LEU A 253 0.57 21.87 -0.72
N TYR A 254 0.99 20.89 -1.53
CA TYR A 254 1.96 19.88 -1.10
C TYR A 254 3.33 20.48 -0.78
N LEU A 255 3.79 21.43 -1.58
CA LEU A 255 5.06 22.12 -1.33
C LEU A 255 5.01 22.98 -0.06
N GLU A 256 3.87 23.57 0.26
CA GLU A 256 3.62 24.20 1.55
C GLU A 256 3.72 23.19 2.70
N PHE A 257 3.14 21.99 2.54
CA PHE A 257 3.28 20.93 3.56
C PHE A 257 4.75 20.51 3.74
N CYS A 258 5.51 20.38 2.66
CA CYS A 258 6.94 20.06 2.72
C CYS A 258 7.77 21.13 3.40
N LYS A 259 7.33 22.39 3.33
CA LYS A 259 8.00 23.52 4.00
C LYS A 259 7.69 23.57 5.49
N ASP A 260 6.43 23.32 5.85
CA ASP A 260 5.93 23.56 7.21
C ASP A 260 6.05 22.35 8.14
N PHE A 261 6.18 21.14 7.57
CA PHE A 261 6.25 19.87 8.31
C PHE A 261 7.45 19.04 7.87
N PRO A 262 7.94 18.08 8.69
CA PRO A 262 9.02 17.16 8.31
C PRO A 262 8.51 16.09 7.32
N MET A 263 7.96 16.54 6.19
CA MET A 263 7.41 15.70 5.13
C MET A 263 8.53 15.10 4.31
N VAL A 264 8.53 13.77 4.17
CA VAL A 264 9.57 13.05 3.39
C VAL A 264 9.02 12.13 2.32
N SER A 265 7.70 11.86 2.33
CA SER A 265 7.06 11.01 1.33
C SER A 265 5.64 11.46 1.05
N ILE A 266 5.27 11.59 -0.24
CA ILE A 266 3.89 11.79 -0.67
C ILE A 266 3.54 10.73 -1.73
N GLU A 267 2.50 9.97 -1.45
CA GLU A 267 1.92 8.93 -2.31
C GLU A 267 0.66 9.46 -3.00
N ASP A 268 0.51 9.11 -4.27
CA ASP A 268 -0.62 9.48 -5.14
C ASP A 268 -1.08 10.95 -5.04
N PRO A 269 -0.18 11.93 -5.20
CA PRO A 269 -0.51 13.35 -5.15
C PRO A 269 -1.50 13.80 -6.25
N PHE A 270 -1.65 13.03 -7.32
CA PHE A 270 -2.52 13.35 -8.45
C PHE A 270 -3.22 12.09 -8.95
N ASP A 271 -4.22 12.27 -9.80
CA ASP A 271 -4.93 11.18 -10.46
C ASP A 271 -3.97 10.25 -11.21
N GLN A 272 -4.32 8.97 -11.23
CA GLN A 272 -3.54 7.89 -11.84
C GLN A 272 -3.18 8.09 -13.33
N ASP A 273 -3.86 9.01 -14.05
CA ASP A 273 -3.55 9.35 -15.44
C ASP A 273 -3.15 10.83 -15.66
N ASP A 274 -3.06 11.67 -14.61
CA ASP A 274 -2.57 13.06 -14.69
C ASP A 274 -1.02 13.14 -14.74
N TRP A 275 -0.43 12.42 -15.69
CA TRP A 275 1.03 12.24 -15.84
C TRP A 275 1.83 13.56 -15.84
N ALA A 276 1.24 14.63 -16.37
CA ALA A 276 1.88 15.94 -16.44
C ALA A 276 2.06 16.55 -15.04
N ALA A 277 1.02 16.47 -14.19
CA ALA A 277 1.08 16.95 -12.81
C ALA A 277 2.10 16.17 -11.97
N TRP A 278 2.11 14.84 -12.09
CA TRP A 278 3.10 13.97 -11.47
C TRP A 278 4.53 14.38 -11.81
N THR A 279 4.82 14.52 -13.11
CA THR A 279 6.14 14.94 -13.60
C THR A 279 6.53 16.32 -13.07
N ALA A 280 5.58 17.27 -13.06
CA ALA A 280 5.82 18.62 -12.60
C ALA A 280 6.15 18.69 -11.10
N LEU A 281 5.41 17.98 -10.24
CA LEU A 281 5.69 17.95 -8.80
C LEU A 281 7.02 17.25 -8.50
N THR A 282 7.27 16.08 -9.09
CA THR A 282 8.50 15.31 -8.87
C THR A 282 9.74 16.10 -9.27
N ALA A 283 9.66 16.97 -10.28
CA ALA A 283 10.76 17.87 -10.65
C ALA A 283 11.00 19.03 -9.65
N ARG A 284 10.04 19.33 -8.77
CA ARG A 284 10.05 20.50 -7.87
C ARG A 284 10.37 20.16 -6.42
N THR A 285 10.49 18.88 -6.07
CA THR A 285 10.77 18.45 -4.70
C THR A 285 11.79 17.31 -4.66
N PRO A 286 12.71 17.29 -3.67
CA PRO A 286 13.65 16.19 -3.51
C PRO A 286 13.07 15.02 -2.71
N ILE A 287 11.86 15.16 -2.15
CA ILE A 287 11.26 14.12 -1.30
C ILE A 287 10.85 12.88 -2.11
N GLN A 288 10.49 11.82 -1.40
CA GLN A 288 9.93 10.64 -2.02
C GLN A 288 8.53 10.95 -2.57
N ILE A 289 8.32 10.66 -3.86
CA ILE A 289 7.02 10.65 -4.52
C ILE A 289 6.71 9.20 -4.88
N VAL A 290 5.66 8.66 -4.29
CA VAL A 290 5.29 7.25 -4.40
C VAL A 290 4.16 7.09 -5.39
N GLY A 291 4.33 6.22 -6.39
CA GLY A 291 3.25 5.82 -7.29
C GLY A 291 2.57 4.54 -6.79
N ASP A 292 1.30 4.64 -6.42
CA ASP A 292 0.40 3.54 -6.09
C ASP A 292 -0.57 3.27 -7.24
N ASP A 293 -1.72 3.95 -7.33
CA ASP A 293 -2.70 3.80 -8.43
C ASP A 293 -2.09 4.19 -9.78
N LEU A 294 -1.11 5.11 -9.78
CA LEU A 294 -0.33 5.46 -10.97
C LEU A 294 0.35 4.23 -11.58
N THR A 295 0.86 3.31 -10.76
CA THR A 295 1.71 2.21 -11.22
C THR A 295 1.07 0.84 -11.06
N VAL A 296 0.14 0.67 -10.11
CA VAL A 296 -0.59 -0.56 -9.75
C VAL A 296 0.31 -1.80 -9.71
N THR A 297 1.55 -1.64 -9.23
CA THR A 297 2.58 -2.70 -9.23
C THR A 297 2.78 -3.35 -10.63
N ASN A 298 2.42 -2.66 -11.72
CA ASN A 298 2.44 -3.17 -13.09
C ASN A 298 3.70 -2.71 -13.85
N PRO A 299 4.54 -3.64 -14.33
CA PRO A 299 5.77 -3.29 -15.03
C PRO A 299 5.62 -2.34 -16.22
N LYS A 300 4.49 -2.39 -16.95
CA LYS A 300 4.23 -1.48 -18.08
C LYS A 300 4.03 -0.05 -17.61
N ARG A 301 3.23 0.15 -16.55
CA ARG A 301 2.99 1.50 -16.00
C ARG A 301 4.22 2.03 -15.27
N ILE A 302 4.96 1.18 -14.56
CA ILE A 302 6.25 1.54 -13.96
C ILE A 302 7.21 2.03 -15.05
N ALA A 303 7.33 1.32 -16.18
CA ALA A 303 8.19 1.75 -17.28
C ALA A 303 7.79 3.13 -17.83
N THR A 304 6.49 3.38 -18.03
CA THR A 304 5.97 4.71 -18.43
C THR A 304 6.29 5.78 -17.39
N ALA A 305 6.10 5.48 -16.11
CA ALA A 305 6.34 6.41 -15.01
C ALA A 305 7.83 6.76 -14.87
N VAL A 306 8.72 5.79 -15.09
CA VAL A 306 10.17 5.99 -15.20
C VAL A 306 10.52 6.89 -16.38
N GLU A 307 10.00 6.61 -17.58
CA GLU A 307 10.25 7.40 -18.79
C GLU A 307 9.85 8.87 -18.59
N LYS A 308 8.68 9.09 -17.99
CA LYS A 308 8.13 10.42 -17.72
C LYS A 308 8.75 11.10 -16.51
N LYS A 309 9.52 10.39 -15.67
CA LYS A 309 9.99 10.85 -14.36
C LYS A 309 8.82 11.31 -13.47
N ALA A 310 7.74 10.54 -13.51
CA ALA A 310 6.48 10.87 -12.85
C ALA A 310 6.57 10.73 -11.32
N CYS A 311 7.31 9.75 -10.82
CA CYS A 311 7.56 9.53 -9.41
C CYS A 311 8.97 8.93 -9.19
N ASN A 312 9.36 8.65 -7.95
CA ASN A 312 10.69 8.09 -7.62
C ASN A 312 10.63 6.94 -6.59
N CYS A 313 9.44 6.44 -6.29
CA CYS A 313 9.22 5.28 -5.45
C CYS A 313 7.99 4.50 -5.93
N LEU A 314 8.07 3.18 -5.87
CA LEU A 314 6.97 2.27 -6.13
C LEU A 314 6.26 1.93 -4.83
N LEU A 315 4.92 2.03 -4.76
CA LEU A 315 4.16 1.28 -3.77
C LEU A 315 3.94 -0.14 -4.31
N LEU A 316 4.42 -1.15 -3.60
CA LEU A 316 4.33 -2.54 -4.02
C LEU A 316 3.23 -3.25 -3.25
N LYS A 317 2.13 -3.54 -3.95
CA LYS A 317 1.00 -4.32 -3.47
C LYS A 317 0.89 -5.60 -4.29
N VAL A 318 1.22 -6.74 -3.70
CA VAL A 318 1.30 -8.02 -4.41
C VAL A 318 -0.01 -8.42 -5.11
N ASN A 319 -1.16 -7.99 -4.58
CA ASN A 319 -2.46 -8.32 -5.17
C ASN A 319 -2.86 -7.41 -6.35
N GLN A 320 -2.25 -6.23 -6.50
CA GLN A 320 -2.45 -5.38 -7.67
C GLN A 320 -1.90 -6.02 -8.94
N ILE A 321 -0.83 -6.82 -8.82
CA ILE A 321 -0.25 -7.55 -9.95
C ILE A 321 -0.62 -9.04 -9.95
N GLY A 322 -0.83 -9.67 -8.79
CA GLY A 322 -1.44 -10.98 -8.67
C GLY A 322 -0.50 -12.19 -8.64
N SER A 323 0.83 -12.00 -8.60
CA SER A 323 1.79 -13.08 -8.35
C SER A 323 3.06 -12.58 -7.64
N VAL A 324 3.73 -13.46 -6.91
CA VAL A 324 5.01 -13.16 -6.23
C VAL A 324 6.09 -12.83 -7.26
N THR A 325 6.18 -13.60 -8.35
CA THR A 325 7.17 -13.37 -9.41
C THR A 325 7.03 -11.99 -10.04
N GLU A 326 5.82 -11.60 -10.48
CA GLU A 326 5.63 -10.27 -11.10
C GLU A 326 5.85 -9.14 -10.09
N SER A 327 5.56 -9.35 -8.79
CA SER A 327 5.84 -8.39 -7.73
C SER A 327 7.34 -8.16 -7.55
N ILE A 328 8.14 -9.24 -7.54
CA ILE A 328 9.60 -9.15 -7.48
C ILE A 328 10.14 -8.44 -8.73
N GLU A 329 9.63 -8.77 -9.91
CA GLU A 329 10.03 -8.14 -11.17
C GLU A 329 9.69 -6.63 -11.21
N ALA A 330 8.54 -6.23 -10.67
CA ALA A 330 8.17 -4.83 -10.50
C ALA A 330 9.14 -4.08 -9.57
N HIS A 331 9.50 -4.67 -8.42
CA HIS A 331 10.53 -4.11 -7.53
C HIS A 331 11.88 -3.98 -8.23
N LEU A 332 12.34 -5.01 -8.94
CA LEU A 332 13.61 -4.99 -9.64
C LEU A 332 13.63 -3.92 -10.74
N LEU A 333 12.51 -3.72 -11.44
CA LEU A 333 12.33 -2.64 -12.42
C LEU A 333 12.40 -1.25 -11.78
N ALA A 334 11.79 -1.05 -10.61
CA ALA A 334 11.92 0.20 -9.86
C ALA A 334 13.37 0.43 -9.40
N LYS A 335 13.97 -0.57 -8.75
CA LYS A 335 15.34 -0.53 -8.21
C LYS A 335 16.39 -0.24 -9.28
N GLN A 336 16.31 -0.87 -10.46
CA GLN A 336 17.28 -0.63 -11.55
C GLN A 336 17.20 0.79 -12.12
N ASN A 337 16.08 1.49 -11.92
CA ASN A 337 15.88 2.88 -12.31
C ASN A 337 16.12 3.87 -11.15
N GLY A 338 16.72 3.40 -10.06
CA GLY A 338 17.09 4.24 -8.91
C GLY A 338 15.92 4.62 -8.01
N TRP A 339 14.77 3.95 -8.13
CA TRP A 339 13.61 4.21 -7.29
C TRP A 339 13.67 3.45 -5.97
N GLY A 340 13.02 4.03 -4.95
CA GLY A 340 12.63 3.31 -3.75
C GLY A 340 11.51 2.30 -4.01
N THR A 341 11.22 1.46 -3.03
CA THR A 341 10.01 0.63 -3.02
C THR A 341 9.46 0.57 -1.61
N MET A 342 8.21 0.94 -1.42
CA MET A 342 7.48 0.76 -0.18
C MET A 342 6.55 -0.44 -0.34
N VAL A 343 6.86 -1.53 0.38
CA VAL A 343 5.95 -2.68 0.41
C VAL A 343 4.72 -2.28 1.19
N SER A 344 3.54 -2.63 0.69
CA SER A 344 2.28 -2.15 1.24
C SER A 344 1.29 -3.28 1.51
N HIS A 345 0.54 -3.11 2.60
CA HIS A 345 -0.73 -3.80 2.85
C HIS A 345 -1.84 -3.34 1.90
N ARG A 346 -3.06 -3.84 2.13
CA ARG A 346 -4.30 -3.20 1.68
C ARG A 346 -5.18 -2.80 2.87
N SER A 347 -6.18 -1.95 2.63
CA SER A 347 -7.15 -1.56 3.65
C SER A 347 -7.98 -2.74 4.18
N GLY A 348 -8.30 -3.73 3.34
CA GLY A 348 -8.83 -5.03 3.76
C GLY A 348 -7.72 -6.07 3.91
N GLU A 349 -7.06 -6.13 5.06
CA GLU A 349 -6.04 -7.15 5.36
C GLU A 349 -6.60 -8.40 6.05
N THR A 350 -5.69 -9.37 6.23
CA THR A 350 -5.88 -10.64 6.91
C THR A 350 -4.82 -10.84 7.98
N GLU A 351 -4.86 -11.96 8.70
CA GLU A 351 -3.80 -12.36 9.63
C GLU A 351 -2.50 -12.86 8.94
N ASP A 352 -2.43 -12.81 7.61
CA ASP A 352 -1.25 -13.23 6.86
C ASP A 352 -0.11 -12.22 6.96
N THR A 353 1.07 -12.69 7.33
CA THR A 353 2.25 -11.85 7.56
C THR A 353 3.24 -11.85 6.39
N PHE A 354 2.83 -12.32 5.20
CA PHE A 354 3.71 -12.47 4.04
C PHE A 354 4.50 -11.20 3.70
N ILE A 355 3.86 -10.02 3.75
CA ILE A 355 4.52 -8.77 3.38
C ILE A 355 5.63 -8.35 4.35
N ALA A 356 5.62 -8.82 5.59
CA ALA A 356 6.70 -8.61 6.55
C ALA A 356 7.96 -9.38 6.14
N ASP A 357 7.81 -10.64 5.69
CA ASP A 357 8.94 -11.37 5.09
C ASP A 357 9.34 -10.78 3.73
N LEU A 358 8.38 -10.31 2.93
CA LEU A 358 8.63 -9.74 1.61
C LEU A 358 9.48 -8.49 1.68
N VAL A 359 9.16 -7.52 2.55
CA VAL A 359 9.92 -6.27 2.64
C VAL A 359 11.38 -6.52 3.05
N VAL A 360 11.62 -7.47 3.95
CA VAL A 360 12.97 -7.88 4.37
C VAL A 360 13.66 -8.60 3.22
N GLY A 361 12.96 -9.54 2.56
CA GLY A 361 13.49 -10.31 1.44
C GLY A 361 13.89 -9.42 0.26
N LEU A 362 13.05 -8.46 -0.10
CA LEU A 362 13.31 -7.46 -1.14
C LEU A 362 14.30 -6.38 -0.68
N SER A 363 14.53 -6.26 0.62
CA SER A 363 15.46 -5.28 1.22
C SER A 363 15.15 -3.86 0.78
N THR A 364 13.87 -3.50 0.78
CA THR A 364 13.41 -2.20 0.25
C THR A 364 13.60 -1.05 1.23
N GLY A 365 13.76 -1.36 2.53
CA GLY A 365 14.02 -0.39 3.58
C GLY A 365 12.79 0.35 4.12
N GLN A 366 11.58 0.07 3.62
CA GLN A 366 10.35 0.74 4.07
C GLN A 366 9.10 -0.09 3.82
N ILE A 367 8.18 -0.08 4.80
CA ILE A 367 6.90 -0.79 4.75
C ILE A 367 5.77 0.10 5.26
N LYS A 368 4.62 0.05 4.60
CA LYS A 368 3.36 0.65 5.03
C LYS A 368 2.36 -0.47 5.30
N THR A 369 2.06 -0.70 6.58
CA THR A 369 1.20 -1.83 6.99
C THR A 369 0.14 -1.43 8.02
N GLY A 370 -0.18 -0.14 8.10
CA GLY A 370 -1.24 0.41 8.95
C GLY A 370 -0.72 1.04 10.24
N ALA A 371 -1.65 1.44 11.11
CA ALA A 371 -1.34 1.94 12.44
C ALA A 371 -0.75 0.84 13.33
N PRO A 372 -0.11 1.18 14.46
CA PRO A 372 0.14 0.23 15.55
C PRO A 372 -1.17 -0.10 16.30
N CYS A 373 -2.21 -0.48 15.57
CA CYS A 373 -3.56 -0.80 16.03
C CYS A 373 -4.22 -1.76 15.02
N ARG A 374 -5.05 -2.67 15.54
CA ARG A 374 -5.71 -3.79 14.81
C ARG A 374 -4.71 -4.88 14.40
N SER A 375 -5.03 -6.14 14.70
CA SER A 375 -4.06 -7.24 14.67
C SER A 375 -3.68 -7.70 13.27
N GLU A 376 -4.44 -7.34 12.24
CA GLU A 376 -4.07 -7.52 10.84
C GLU A 376 -2.95 -6.55 10.40
N ARG A 377 -2.54 -5.63 11.28
CA ARG A 377 -1.45 -4.65 11.09
C ARG A 377 -0.21 -4.96 11.94
N LEU A 378 -0.42 -5.56 13.12
CA LEU A 378 0.59 -5.72 14.18
C LEU A 378 1.55 -6.89 13.99
#